data_AF-A0A3T1B9P3-F1
#
_entry.id   AF-A0A3T1B9P3-F1
#
_cell.length_a   1.000
_cell.length_b   1.000
_cell.length_c   1.000
_cell.angle_alpha   90.00
_cell.angle_beta   90.00
_cell.angle_gamma   90.00
#
_symmetry.space_group_name_H-M   'P 1'
#
loop_
_entity.id
_entity.type
_entity.pdbx_description
1 polymer ?
#
loop_
_entity_poly.entity_id
_entity_poly.type
_entity_poly.pdbx_seq_one_letter_code
_entity_poly.pdbx_strand_id
1 'polypeptide(L)'
;MVDLMFHRDASAGTAFTNAGATFADTRDQALTRAKVDATVRAEERTTSSGTAVLLAEGEGEFLTQHTMIGNVVVMVRVFEAKTSPADTGARAAELMAGLADASEAITAEVAGQLR
;
A
#
# COMPACT_ATOMS: atom_id res chain seq x y z
N MET A 1 -5.50 10.38 9.11
CA MET A 1 -6.61 10.29 8.12
C MET A 1 -6.44 8.99 7.36
N VAL A 2 -7.50 8.37 6.84
CA VAL A 2 -7.42 7.14 6.02
C VAL A 2 -8.17 7.41 4.72
N ASP A 3 -7.55 7.11 3.58
CA ASP A 3 -8.18 7.15 2.26
C ASP A 3 -8.22 5.73 1.66
N LEU A 4 -9.37 5.34 1.12
CA LEU A 4 -9.67 3.99 0.62
C LEU A 4 -10.17 4.10 -0.83
N MET A 5 -9.45 3.49 -1.77
CA MET A 5 -9.85 3.41 -3.17
C MET A 5 -10.01 1.96 -3.60
N PHE A 6 -11.12 1.67 -4.28
CA PHE A 6 -11.45 0.36 -4.82
C PHE A 6 -11.42 0.40 -6.35
N HIS A 7 -10.59 -0.45 -6.96
CA HIS A 7 -10.68 -0.71 -8.39
C HIS A 7 -11.45 -2.02 -8.60
N ARG A 8 -12.66 -1.91 -9.16
CA ARG A 8 -13.51 -3.06 -9.53
C ARG A 8 -13.74 -3.03 -11.04
N ASP A 9 -13.31 -4.09 -11.72
CA ASP A 9 -13.55 -4.26 -13.15
C ASP A 9 -14.80 -5.13 -13.39
N ALA A 10 -15.57 -4.82 -14.42
CA ALA A 10 -16.96 -5.24 -14.59
C ALA A 10 -17.14 -6.60 -15.29
N SER A 11 -16.09 -7.23 -15.81
CA SER A 11 -16.16 -8.54 -16.49
C SER A 11 -15.35 -9.61 -15.78
N ALA A 12 -16.01 -10.65 -15.26
CA ALA A 12 -15.47 -11.62 -14.30
C ALA A 12 -14.15 -12.31 -14.72
N GLY A 13 -13.98 -12.64 -16.01
CA GLY A 13 -12.75 -13.27 -16.51
C GLY A 13 -11.57 -12.32 -16.68
N THR A 14 -11.81 -11.10 -17.15
CA THR A 14 -10.75 -10.09 -17.33
C THR A 14 -10.46 -9.31 -16.06
N ALA A 15 -11.42 -9.22 -15.12
CA ALA A 15 -11.27 -8.48 -13.88
C ALA A 15 -10.14 -9.03 -13.02
N PHE A 16 -10.00 -10.36 -12.93
CA PHE A 16 -8.90 -10.98 -12.18
C PHE A 16 -7.55 -10.70 -12.84
N THR A 17 -7.47 -10.84 -14.17
CA THR A 17 -6.26 -10.54 -14.94
C THR A 17 -5.86 -9.07 -14.85
N ASN A 18 -6.82 -8.15 -14.96
CA ASN A 18 -6.59 -6.71 -14.90
C ASN A 18 -6.21 -6.24 -13.50
N ALA A 19 -6.84 -6.78 -12.45
CA ALA A 19 -6.44 -6.52 -11.07
C ALA A 19 -5.02 -7.03 -10.79
N GLY A 20 -4.70 -8.24 -11.28
CA GLY A 20 -3.35 -8.80 -11.17
C GLY A 20 -2.29 -7.96 -11.91
N ALA A 21 -2.58 -7.54 -13.14
CA ALA A 21 -1.70 -6.66 -13.91
C ALA A 21 -1.52 -5.29 -13.24
N THR A 22 -2.62 -4.68 -12.77
CA THR A 22 -2.58 -3.40 -12.04
C THR A 22 -1.76 -3.49 -10.77
N PHE A 23 -1.92 -4.58 -10.00
CA PHE A 23 -1.12 -4.82 -8.81
C PHE A 23 0.35 -5.01 -9.14
N ALA A 24 0.68 -5.81 -10.16
CA ALA A 24 2.05 -6.04 -10.61
C ALA A 24 2.73 -4.73 -11.04
N ASP A 25 2.06 -3.91 -11.85
CA ASP A 25 2.57 -2.61 -12.28
C ASP A 25 2.81 -1.67 -11.10
N THR A 26 1.86 -1.61 -10.16
CA THR A 26 1.98 -0.79 -8.94
C THR A 26 3.15 -1.25 -8.06
N ARG A 27 3.28 -2.56 -7.88
CA ARG A 27 4.40 -3.16 -7.14
C ARG A 27 5.73 -2.83 -7.80
N ASP A 28 5.85 -3.05 -9.11
CA ASP A 28 7.10 -2.88 -9.82
C ASP A 28 7.52 -1.40 -9.84
N GLN A 29 6.56 -0.48 -9.97
CA GLN A 29 6.81 0.96 -9.83
C GLN A 29 7.27 1.34 -8.42
N ALA A 30 6.59 0.85 -7.37
CA ALA A 30 6.95 1.13 -5.98
C ALA A 30 8.37 0.64 -5.64
N LEU A 31 8.68 -0.62 -6.00
CA LEU A 31 9.99 -1.22 -5.77
C LEU A 31 11.08 -0.55 -6.61
N THR A 32 10.77 -0.12 -7.83
CA THR A 32 11.72 0.63 -8.69
C THR A 32 11.99 2.00 -8.10
N ARG A 33 10.96 2.72 -7.66
CA ARG A 33 11.10 4.05 -7.06
C ARG A 33 11.97 4.01 -5.80
N ALA A 34 11.76 3.03 -4.91
CA ALA A 34 12.59 2.85 -3.71
C ALA A 34 14.07 2.52 -4.01
N LYS A 35 14.40 2.01 -5.21
CA LYS A 35 15.79 1.77 -5.61
C LYS A 35 16.51 3.03 -6.09
N VAL A 36 15.76 4.01 -6.62
CA VAL A 36 16.32 5.22 -7.22
C VAL A 36 16.18 6.46 -6.33
N ASP A 37 15.30 6.41 -5.33
CA ASP A 37 15.02 7.51 -4.41
C ASP A 37 15.20 7.03 -2.95
N ALA A 38 16.23 7.56 -2.28
CA ALA A 38 16.56 7.20 -0.90
C ALA A 38 15.56 7.73 0.15
N THR A 39 14.66 8.63 -0.24
CA THR A 39 13.58 9.15 0.62
C THR A 39 12.34 8.25 0.61
N VAL A 40 12.34 7.24 -0.26
CA VAL A 40 11.25 6.29 -0.46
C VAL A 40 11.69 4.90 0.03
N ARG A 41 10.78 4.20 0.69
CA ARG A 41 10.94 2.78 1.00
C ARG A 41 9.74 2.01 0.46
N ALA A 42 10.00 0.84 -0.09
CA ALA A 42 8.95 -0.08 -0.52
C ALA A 42 9.31 -1.51 -0.15
N GLU A 43 8.30 -2.30 0.20
CA GLU A 43 8.44 -3.71 0.58
C GLU A 43 7.24 -4.51 0.09
N GLU A 44 7.50 -5.67 -0.50
CA GLU A 44 6.46 -6.67 -0.73
C GLU A 44 6.34 -7.56 0.51
N ARG A 45 5.10 -7.77 0.99
CA ARG A 45 4.81 -8.69 2.07
C ARG A 45 3.60 -9.55 1.77
N THR A 46 3.55 -10.71 2.41
CA THR A 46 2.35 -11.54 2.44
C THR A 46 1.54 -11.20 3.68
N THR A 47 0.29 -10.79 3.49
CA THR A 47 -0.67 -10.53 4.58
C THR A 47 -1.69 -11.65 4.66
N SER A 48 -2.50 -11.66 5.73
CA SER A 48 -3.66 -12.56 5.86
C SER A 48 -4.70 -12.40 4.74
N SER A 49 -4.70 -11.26 4.04
CA SER A 49 -5.66 -10.91 2.98
C SER A 49 -5.10 -11.14 1.56
N GLY A 50 -3.81 -11.42 1.42
CA GLY A 50 -3.14 -11.61 0.14
C GLY A 50 -1.77 -10.93 0.07
N THR A 51 -1.16 -10.97 -1.11
CA THR A 51 0.09 -10.23 -1.38
C THR A 51 -0.19 -8.73 -1.32
N ALA A 52 0.70 -8.01 -0.64
CA ALA A 52 0.64 -6.57 -0.51
C ALA A 52 1.99 -5.93 -0.85
N VAL A 53 1.95 -4.72 -1.40
CA VAL A 53 3.13 -3.85 -1.51
C VAL A 53 2.89 -2.61 -0.66
N LEU A 54 3.82 -2.34 0.24
CA LEU A 54 3.89 -1.16 1.08
C LEU A 54 4.83 -0.16 0.42
N LEU A 55 4.43 1.10 0.40
CA LEU A 55 5.21 2.24 -0.08
C LEU A 55 5.15 3.36 0.96
N ALA A 56 6.28 3.69 1.56
CA ALA A 56 6.43 4.83 2.46
C ALA A 56 7.23 5.93 1.77
N GLU A 57 6.67 7.14 1.80
CA GLU A 57 7.31 8.34 1.26
C GLU A 57 7.58 9.29 2.42
N GLY A 58 8.85 9.49 2.78
CA GLY A 58 9.20 10.35 3.90
C GLY A 58 8.80 11.81 3.68
N GLU A 59 8.86 12.29 2.44
CA GLU A 59 8.43 13.66 2.08
C GLU A 59 6.90 13.80 2.10
N GLY A 60 6.20 12.71 1.76
CA GLY A 60 4.75 12.65 1.75
C GLY A 60 4.15 12.41 3.14
N GLU A 61 4.94 11.92 4.08
CA GLU A 61 4.51 11.56 5.45
C GLU A 61 3.34 10.57 5.50
N PHE A 62 3.25 9.73 4.47
CA PHE A 62 2.22 8.70 4.37
C PHE A 62 2.82 7.34 4.06
N LEU A 63 2.11 6.32 4.54
CA LEU A 63 2.27 4.94 4.13
C LEU A 63 1.10 4.58 3.22
N THR A 64 1.38 4.08 2.01
CA THR A 64 0.38 3.50 1.12
C THR A 64 0.60 2.00 1.02
N GLN A 65 -0.45 1.22 1.26
CA GLN A 65 -0.47 -0.21 1.04
C GLN A 65 -1.43 -0.53 -0.10
N HIS A 66 -0.96 -1.31 -1.06
CA HIS A 66 -1.83 -1.94 -2.05
C HIS A 66 -1.92 -3.43 -1.73
N THR A 67 -3.12 -3.99 -1.71
CA THR A 67 -3.36 -5.41 -1.45
C THR A 67 -4.32 -5.96 -2.47
N MET A 68 -3.97 -7.10 -3.07
CA MET A 68 -4.85 -7.82 -3.97
C MET A 68 -5.72 -8.80 -3.17
N ILE A 69 -7.05 -8.59 -3.21
CA ILE A 69 -8.04 -9.42 -2.54
C ILE A 69 -8.99 -9.95 -3.62
N GLY A 70 -8.85 -11.21 -4.00
CA GLY A 70 -9.60 -11.78 -5.12
C GLY A 70 -9.31 -11.04 -6.43
N ASN A 71 -10.34 -10.44 -7.04
CA ASN A 71 -10.23 -9.61 -8.25
C ASN A 71 -10.27 -8.09 -7.96
N VAL A 72 -10.02 -7.68 -6.72
CA VAL A 72 -10.02 -6.27 -6.30
C VAL A 72 -8.63 -5.89 -5.81
N VAL A 73 -8.15 -4.72 -6.21
CA VAL A 73 -6.98 -4.08 -5.60
C VAL A 73 -7.49 -3.03 -4.62
N VAL A 74 -7.17 -3.22 -3.34
CA VAL A 74 -7.47 -2.28 -2.27
C VAL A 74 -6.24 -1.43 -2.01
N MET A 75 -6.41 -0.10 -2.08
CA MET A 75 -5.40 0.85 -1.66
C MET A 75 -5.80 1.44 -0.30
N VAL A 76 -4.93 1.29 0.70
CA VAL A 76 -5.05 1.95 2.00
C VAL A 76 -3.93 2.98 2.12
N ARG A 77 -4.28 4.24 2.38
CA ARG A 77 -3.30 5.28 2.70
C ARG A 77 -3.47 5.77 4.13
N VAL A 78 -2.41 5.65 4.93
CA VAL A 78 -2.36 6.11 6.33
C VAL A 78 -1.40 7.28 6.43
N PHE A 79 -1.83 8.33 7.13
CA PHE A 79 -1.07 9.57 7.32
C PHE A 79 -0.75 9.76 8.80
N GLU A 80 0.48 10.18 9.10
CA GLU A 80 0.86 10.61 10.44
C GLU A 80 0.80 12.15 10.54
N ALA A 81 0.18 12.68 11.60
CA ALA A 81 0.10 14.13 11.80
C ALA A 81 1.43 14.68 12.35
N LYS A 82 1.93 15.77 11.76
CA LYS A 82 3.23 16.39 12.10
C LYS A 82 3.40 16.74 13.58
N THR A 83 4.59 16.46 14.11
CA THR A 83 5.14 17.16 15.28
C THR A 83 6.56 17.71 15.09
N SER A 84 7.37 17.24 14.11
CA SER A 84 8.70 17.79 13.81
C SER A 84 9.23 17.36 12.42
N PRO A 85 9.99 18.21 11.68
CA PRO A 85 10.42 17.96 10.29
C PRO A 85 11.82 17.32 10.11
N ALA A 86 12.33 16.53 11.06
CA ALA A 86 13.70 16.00 10.97
C ALA A 86 13.78 14.62 10.27
N ASP A 87 14.68 14.50 9.29
CA ASP A 87 15.10 13.30 8.54
C ASP A 87 14.06 12.51 7.74
N THR A 88 13.81 12.93 6.50
CA THR A 88 12.94 12.28 5.50
C THR A 88 13.24 10.79 5.25
N GLY A 89 14.51 10.40 5.15
CA GLY A 89 14.88 9.00 4.88
C GLY A 89 14.69 8.08 6.10
N ALA A 90 14.98 8.59 7.30
CA ALA A 90 14.65 7.90 8.55
C ALA A 90 13.12 7.83 8.71
N ARG A 91 12.42 8.89 8.30
CA ARG A 91 10.96 8.99 8.36
C ARG A 91 10.26 7.92 7.53
N ALA A 92 10.73 7.65 6.31
CA ALA A 92 10.18 6.55 5.53
C ALA A 92 10.32 5.18 6.24
N ALA A 93 11.42 4.97 6.99
CA ALA A 93 11.60 3.76 7.79
C ALA A 93 10.64 3.70 8.99
N GLU A 94 10.47 4.82 9.68
CA GLU A 94 9.52 4.95 10.79
C GLU A 94 8.09 4.69 10.35
N LEU A 95 7.66 5.22 9.20
CA LEU A 95 6.32 4.99 8.65
C LEU A 95 6.10 3.51 8.33
N MET A 96 7.09 2.82 7.76
CA MET A 96 7.02 1.37 7.51
C MET A 96 6.89 0.56 8.80
N ALA A 97 7.55 0.97 9.88
CA ALA A 97 7.46 0.26 11.16
C ALA A 97 6.21 0.63 11.97
N GLY A 98 5.81 1.89 11.96
CA GLY A 98 4.79 2.44 12.86
C GLY A 98 3.37 2.45 12.28
N LEU A 99 3.21 2.53 10.96
CA LEU A 99 1.89 2.59 10.30
C LEU A 99 1.51 1.29 9.57
N ALA A 100 2.44 0.35 9.37
CA ALA A 100 2.15 -0.90 8.67
C ALA A 100 1.09 -1.75 9.39
N ASP A 101 1.16 -1.84 10.72
CA ASP A 101 0.18 -2.61 11.49
C ASP A 101 -1.23 -1.99 11.40
N ALA A 102 -1.32 -0.65 11.41
CA ALA A 102 -2.58 0.05 11.23
C ALA A 102 -3.16 -0.17 9.82
N SER A 103 -2.29 -0.10 8.80
CA SER A 103 -2.65 -0.39 7.41
C SER A 103 -3.13 -1.83 7.23
N GLU A 104 -2.49 -2.80 7.89
CA GLU A 104 -2.87 -4.21 7.84
C GLU A 104 -4.21 -4.46 8.55
N ALA A 105 -4.46 -3.83 9.70
CA ALA A 105 -5.74 -3.92 10.39
C ALA A 105 -6.90 -3.35 9.54
N ILE A 106 -6.69 -2.19 8.89
CA ILE A 106 -7.69 -1.60 7.97
C ILE A 106 -7.93 -2.53 6.78
N THR A 107 -6.86 -3.08 6.20
CA THR A 107 -6.96 -4.01 5.07
C THR A 107 -7.75 -5.27 5.44
N ALA A 108 -7.51 -5.83 6.62
CA ALA A 108 -8.23 -7.01 7.12
C ALA A 108 -9.73 -6.73 7.32
N GLU A 109 -10.08 -5.56 7.88
CA GLU A 109 -11.46 -5.13 8.03
C GLU A 109 -12.16 -5.00 6.67
N VAL A 110 -11.53 -4.32 5.72
CA VAL A 110 -12.05 -4.16 4.35
C VAL A 110 -12.17 -5.52 3.65
N ALA A 111 -11.18 -6.40 3.80
CA ALA A 111 -11.21 -7.74 3.23
C ALA A 111 -12.38 -8.57 3.77
N GLY A 112 -12.72 -8.42 5.06
CA GLY A 112 -13.88 -9.07 5.68
C GLY A 112 -15.21 -8.65 5.06
N GLN A 113 -15.31 -7.41 4.56
CA GLN A 113 -16.52 -6.87 3.94
C GLN A 113 -16.66 -7.24 2.45
N LEU A 114 -15.58 -7.68 1.81
CA LEU A 114 -15.56 -8.12 0.40
C LEU A 114 -15.85 -9.62 0.23
N ARG A 115 -15.95 -10.37 1.32
CA ARG A 115 -16.21 -11.82 1.35
C ARG A 115 -17.70 -12.14 1.45
#